data_AF-A0A7M5VBM2-F1
#
_entry.id   AF-A0A7M5VBM2-F1
#
_cell.length_a   1.000
_cell.length_b   1.000
_cell.length_c   1.000
_cell.angle_alpha   90.00
_cell.angle_beta   90.00
_cell.angle_gamma   90.00
#
_symmetry.space_group_name_H-M   'P 1'
#
loop_
_entity.id
_entity.type
_entity.pdbx_description
1 polymer ?
#
loop_
_entity_poly.entity_id
_entity_poly.type
_entity_poly.pdbx_seq_one_letter_code
_entity_poly.pdbx_strand_id
1 'polypeptide(L)'
;MVSRQDELKDIKTRLKNIVPNTEIIACHEANIQIKIVRTPHKQCLCQFQFPVNYPDAAMLTELKSKVFSDKVLKTMSCLVEAELKKMTGRVQVVSAVKFLNTFIQDNPLVVCAEEISNTKKNLVQEQDEFKVKQKAGSITYKIVCKKYFLHVKLTIPDLYPTESVKIEFKGSNFPKLLETHFVAQAIEVARRCVEAPLKKDPKAPPFQPKPSLYPVLEYLSGDSIHEFPTQKCPYCKKLALKEDPEQNVKDEEADDFVEWIYCNHIYHHKCLDIYMKTPPFTGGKKCIKCGLRIYHDKWNISPQLAEDRWAHKEARKREIDEVADFLDLM
;
A
#
# COMPACT_ATOMS: atom_id res chain seq x y z
N MET A 1 -18.42 30.96 41.11
CA MET A 1 -17.43 31.28 40.04
C MET A 1 -16.35 30.22 40.11
N VAL A 2 -16.18 29.41 39.08
CA VAL A 2 -15.09 28.42 39.07
C VAL A 2 -13.78 29.19 38.91
N SER A 3 -12.91 29.15 39.91
CA SER A 3 -11.63 29.86 39.85
C SER A 3 -10.62 29.04 39.04
N ARG A 4 -9.63 29.71 38.43
CA ARG A 4 -8.47 29.07 37.78
C ARG A 4 -7.82 28.00 38.65
N GLN A 5 -7.79 28.22 39.97
CA GLN A 5 -7.22 27.29 40.94
C GLN A 5 -8.07 26.03 41.14
N ASP A 6 -9.39 26.14 41.03
CA ASP A 6 -10.29 24.99 41.11
C ASP A 6 -10.14 24.09 39.89
N GLU A 7 -10.02 24.66 38.69
CA GLU A 7 -9.77 23.87 37.47
C GLU A 7 -8.40 23.18 37.51
N LEU A 8 -7.34 23.83 38.00
CA LEU A 8 -6.03 23.21 38.18
C LEU A 8 -6.07 22.01 39.14
N LYS A 9 -6.82 22.12 40.25
CA LYS A 9 -7.04 21.01 41.19
C LYS A 9 -7.82 19.87 40.54
N ASP A 10 -8.88 20.19 39.80
CA ASP A 10 -9.70 19.22 39.09
C ASP A 10 -8.90 18.48 38.01
N ILE A 11 -8.03 19.16 37.27
CA ILE A 11 -7.15 18.53 36.27
C ILE A 11 -6.22 17.53 36.96
N LYS A 12 -5.55 17.93 38.05
CA LYS A 12 -4.58 17.06 38.76
C LYS A 12 -5.22 15.80 39.33
N THR A 13 -6.46 15.90 39.80
CA THR A 13 -7.15 14.81 40.51
C THR A 13 -8.03 13.96 39.61
N ARG A 14 -8.66 14.53 38.58
CA ARG A 14 -9.74 13.87 37.84
C ARG A 14 -9.49 13.69 36.34
N LEU A 15 -8.50 14.36 35.75
CA LEU A 15 -8.29 14.31 34.29
C LEU A 15 -8.12 12.88 33.76
N LYS A 16 -7.28 12.07 34.41
CA LYS A 16 -7.04 10.66 34.00
C LYS A 16 -8.31 9.81 34.06
N ASN A 17 -9.21 10.11 34.99
CA ASN A 17 -10.49 9.40 35.15
C ASN A 17 -11.52 9.86 34.12
N ILE A 18 -11.49 11.13 33.72
CA ILE A 18 -12.44 11.72 32.75
C ILE A 18 -12.02 11.43 31.30
N VAL A 19 -10.72 11.51 31.01
CA VAL A 19 -10.16 11.29 29.69
C VAL A 19 -9.06 10.22 29.79
N PRO A 20 -9.34 8.96 29.42
CA PRO A 20 -8.33 7.91 29.44
C PRO A 20 -7.22 8.23 28.44
N ASN A 21 -6.07 7.57 28.57
CA ASN A 21 -4.91 7.72 27.67
C ASN A 21 -4.27 9.11 27.73
N THR A 22 -4.28 9.74 28.92
CA THR A 22 -3.70 11.07 29.15
C THR A 22 -2.62 11.05 30.22
N GLU A 23 -1.56 11.81 29.97
CA GLU A 23 -0.43 12.04 30.88
C GLU A 23 -0.26 13.53 31.10
N ILE A 24 -0.26 13.96 32.37
CA ILE A 24 0.00 15.36 32.73
C ILE A 24 1.52 15.54 32.83
N ILE A 25 2.09 16.35 31.95
CA ILE A 25 3.53 16.68 31.95
C ILE A 25 3.79 17.87 32.86
N ALA A 26 2.99 18.92 32.74
CA ALA A 26 3.08 20.14 33.55
C ALA A 26 1.69 20.68 33.86
N CYS A 27 1.48 21.20 35.06
CA CYS A 27 0.19 21.78 35.46
C CYS A 27 0.42 22.86 36.52
N HIS A 28 0.62 24.08 36.03
CA HIS A 28 0.91 25.28 36.82
C HIS A 28 0.04 26.45 36.33
N GLU A 29 0.01 27.56 37.07
CA GLU A 29 -0.93 28.66 36.83
C GLU A 29 -0.80 29.35 35.46
N ALA A 30 0.39 29.31 34.84
CA ALA A 30 0.64 29.93 33.54
C ALA A 30 0.61 28.95 32.36
N ASN A 31 0.84 27.66 32.61
CA ASN A 31 1.01 26.66 31.54
C ASN A 31 0.55 25.27 32.00
N ILE A 32 -0.25 24.64 31.15
CA ILE A 32 -0.69 23.25 31.30
C ILE A 32 -0.25 22.47 30.08
N GLN A 33 0.46 21.37 30.31
CA GLN A 33 0.93 20.47 29.27
C GLN A 33 0.38 19.07 29.53
N ILE A 34 -0.42 18.58 28.59
CA ILE A 34 -1.09 17.29 28.66
C ILE A 34 -0.75 16.53 27.39
N LYS A 35 -0.20 15.33 27.56
CA LYS A 35 0.09 14.40 26.47
C LYS A 35 -1.05 13.41 26.34
N ILE A 36 -1.61 13.28 25.15
CA ILE A 36 -2.59 12.24 24.79
C ILE A 36 -1.81 11.13 24.08
N VAL A 37 -1.90 9.89 24.58
CA VAL A 37 -1.14 8.74 24.07
C VAL A 37 -2.07 7.54 23.91
N ARG A 38 -2.52 7.27 22.68
CA ARG A 38 -3.32 6.06 22.40
C ARG A 38 -2.47 4.89 21.96
N THR A 39 -1.51 5.17 21.08
CA THR A 39 -0.49 4.22 20.62
C THR A 39 0.82 5.00 20.45
N PRO A 40 1.98 4.33 20.27
CA PRO A 40 3.24 5.01 19.99
C PRO A 40 3.17 5.97 18.78
N HIS A 41 2.25 5.72 17.85
CA HIS A 41 2.07 6.50 16.61
C HIS A 41 0.80 7.35 16.59
N LYS A 42 -0.02 7.28 17.64
CA LYS A 42 -1.20 8.14 17.86
C LYS A 42 -1.01 8.90 19.18
N GLN A 43 -0.10 9.87 19.15
CA GLN A 43 0.22 10.71 20.30
C GLN A 43 0.33 12.20 19.94
N CYS A 44 -0.15 13.05 20.85
CA CYS A 44 -0.14 14.50 20.70
C CYS A 44 0.12 15.17 22.06
N LEU A 45 1.06 16.11 22.09
CA LEU A 45 1.28 17.00 23.22
C LEU A 45 0.43 18.25 23.03
N CYS A 46 -0.40 18.54 24.03
CA CYS A 46 -1.29 19.69 24.05
C CYS A 46 -0.78 20.66 25.11
N GLN A 47 -0.50 21.90 24.72
CA GLN A 47 -0.08 22.97 25.62
C GLN A 47 -1.19 24.02 25.67
N PHE A 48 -1.57 24.43 26.88
CA PHE A 48 -2.63 25.38 27.14
C PHE A 48 -2.10 26.53 28.00
N GLN A 49 -2.41 27.76 27.61
CA GLN A 49 -2.07 28.96 28.37
C GLN A 49 -3.33 29.75 28.70
N PHE A 50 -3.41 30.22 29.95
CA PHE A 50 -4.54 31.01 30.42
C PHE A 50 -4.40 32.47 29.97
N PRO A 51 -5.41 33.05 29.30
CA PRO A 51 -5.46 34.49 29.09
C PRO A 51 -5.73 35.21 30.42
N VAL A 52 -5.44 36.51 30.45
CA VAL A 52 -5.66 37.37 31.63
C VAL A 52 -7.13 37.33 32.07
N ASN A 53 -8.05 37.36 31.11
CA ASN A 53 -9.50 37.41 31.33
C ASN A 53 -10.15 36.01 31.35
N TYR A 54 -9.42 34.96 31.72
CA TYR A 54 -9.98 33.63 31.88
C TYR A 54 -10.98 33.58 33.06
N PRO A 55 -12.17 32.94 32.94
CA PRO A 55 -12.62 32.04 31.88
C PRO A 55 -13.37 32.70 30.71
N ASP A 56 -13.55 34.02 30.72
CA ASP A 56 -14.35 34.74 29.73
C ASP A 56 -13.67 34.86 28.35
N ALA A 57 -12.36 34.62 28.31
CA ALA A 57 -11.59 34.47 27.07
C ALA A 57 -11.21 33.00 26.81
N ALA A 58 -11.14 32.63 25.52
CA ALA A 58 -10.69 31.32 25.08
C ALA A 58 -9.19 31.12 25.39
N MET A 59 -8.82 29.91 25.83
CA MET A 59 -7.42 29.56 26.07
C MET A 59 -6.61 29.52 24.78
N LEU A 60 -5.33 29.88 24.89
CA LEU A 60 -4.38 29.69 23.80
C LEU A 60 -3.91 28.24 23.80
N THR A 61 -3.91 27.61 22.62
CA THR A 61 -3.55 26.20 22.44
C THR A 61 -2.41 26.03 21.46
N GLU A 62 -1.42 25.23 21.84
CA GLU A 62 -0.36 24.79 20.94
C GLU A 62 -0.29 23.26 20.95
N LEU A 63 -0.34 22.65 19.75
CA LEU A 63 -0.29 21.20 19.57
C LEU A 63 1.05 20.81 18.96
N LYS A 64 1.72 19.81 19.57
CA LYS A 64 2.99 19.27 19.11
C LYS A 64 2.90 17.76 18.96
N SER A 65 3.41 17.22 17.86
CA SER A 65 3.51 15.77 17.66
C SER A 65 4.76 15.46 16.85
N LYS A 66 5.37 14.29 17.12
CA LYS A 66 6.46 13.75 16.29
C LYS A 66 5.93 12.85 15.16
N VAL A 67 4.63 12.55 15.16
CA VAL A 67 4.02 11.52 14.29
C VAL A 67 2.94 12.09 13.40
N PHE A 68 2.24 13.15 13.82
CA PHE A 68 1.27 13.84 12.95
C PHE A 68 1.97 14.89 12.10
N SER A 69 1.54 15.02 10.85
CA SER A 69 2.04 16.05 9.96
C SER A 69 1.60 17.45 10.38
N ASP A 70 2.37 18.45 9.96
CA ASP A 70 2.07 19.87 10.24
C ASP A 70 0.67 20.27 9.75
N LYS A 71 0.23 19.70 8.62
CA LYS A 71 -1.10 19.95 8.06
C LYS A 71 -2.20 19.41 8.98
N VAL A 72 -2.01 18.21 9.54
CA VAL A 72 -2.94 17.62 10.51
C VAL A 72 -2.93 18.43 11.80
N LEU A 73 -1.76 18.78 12.33
CA LEU A 73 -1.63 19.59 13.54
C LEU A 73 -2.31 20.95 13.39
N LYS A 74 -2.07 21.66 12.28
CA LYS A 74 -2.74 22.93 11.98
C LYS A 74 -4.26 22.79 11.94
N THR A 75 -4.76 21.73 11.31
CA THR A 75 -6.20 21.46 11.25
C THR A 75 -6.77 21.19 12.64
N MET A 76 -6.09 20.37 13.45
CA MET A 76 -6.48 20.08 14.82
C MET A 76 -6.48 21.33 15.71
N SER A 77 -5.45 22.19 15.57
CA SER A 77 -5.36 23.47 16.29
C SER A 77 -6.55 24.38 15.95
N CYS A 78 -6.87 24.57 14.67
CA CYS A 78 -8.03 25.38 14.28
C CYS A 78 -9.35 24.81 14.82
N LEU A 79 -9.52 23.47 14.83
CA LEU A 79 -10.72 22.82 15.35
C LEU A 79 -10.86 22.98 16.87
N VAL A 80 -9.77 22.82 17.63
CA VAL A 80 -9.83 22.99 19.09
C VAL A 80 -10.01 24.45 19.49
N GLU A 81 -9.39 25.40 18.78
CA GLU A 81 -9.60 26.84 19.00
C GLU A 81 -11.06 27.23 18.77
N ALA A 82 -11.69 26.70 17.71
CA ALA A 82 -13.11 26.94 17.44
C ALA A 82 -14.02 26.36 18.53
N GLU A 83 -13.65 25.20 19.08
CA GLU A 83 -14.38 24.58 20.19
C GLU A 83 -14.22 25.36 21.49
N LEU A 84 -13.02 25.84 21.80
CA LEU A 84 -12.74 26.64 22.98
C LEU A 84 -13.48 27.98 22.98
N LYS A 85 -13.62 28.63 21.82
CA LYS A 85 -14.42 29.86 21.68
C LYS A 85 -15.89 29.69 22.06
N LYS A 86 -16.46 28.49 21.92
CA LYS A 86 -17.84 28.19 22.35
C LYS A 86 -17.97 28.01 23.86
N MET A 87 -16.85 27.82 24.54
CA MET A 87 -16.77 27.47 25.96
C MET A 87 -16.32 28.64 26.84
N THR A 88 -16.29 29.86 26.30
CA THR A 88 -16.03 31.09 27.07
C THR A 88 -17.04 31.23 28.21
N GLY A 89 -16.55 31.64 29.39
CA GLY A 89 -17.32 31.70 30.64
C GLY A 89 -17.41 30.37 31.38
N ARG A 90 -16.79 29.29 30.88
CA ARG A 90 -16.73 27.96 31.52
C ARG A 90 -15.29 27.44 31.58
N VAL A 91 -15.07 26.35 32.31
CA VAL A 91 -13.81 25.61 32.30
C VAL A 91 -13.56 24.96 30.93
N GLN A 92 -12.33 25.05 30.46
CA GLN A 92 -11.98 24.81 29.06
C GLN A 92 -11.05 23.61 28.86
N VAL A 93 -10.12 23.35 29.78
CA VAL A 93 -9.01 22.40 29.55
C VAL A 93 -9.51 20.98 29.36
N VAL A 94 -10.34 20.48 30.28
CA VAL A 94 -10.86 19.11 30.23
C VAL A 94 -11.69 18.89 28.97
N SER A 95 -12.49 19.89 28.58
CA SER A 95 -13.32 19.86 27.37
C SER A 95 -12.45 19.79 26.11
N ALA A 96 -11.38 20.60 26.01
CA ALA A 96 -10.46 20.58 24.90
C ALA A 96 -9.69 19.24 24.80
N VAL A 97 -9.18 18.74 25.91
CA VAL A 97 -8.47 17.44 25.95
C VAL A 97 -9.40 16.29 25.57
N LYS A 98 -10.66 16.32 26.05
CA LYS A 98 -11.68 15.34 25.66
C LYS A 98 -11.97 15.41 24.16
N PHE A 99 -12.16 16.61 23.62
CA PHE A 99 -12.37 16.84 22.19
C PHE A 99 -11.22 16.28 21.35
N LEU A 100 -9.96 16.60 21.72
CA LEU A 100 -8.78 16.11 21.01
C LEU A 100 -8.62 14.59 21.10
N ASN A 101 -8.88 13.99 22.27
CA ASN A 101 -8.84 12.53 22.41
C ASN A 101 -9.91 11.84 21.55
N THR A 102 -11.13 12.37 21.52
CA THR A 102 -12.21 11.88 20.64
C THR A 102 -11.86 12.08 19.17
N PHE A 103 -11.27 13.22 18.81
CA PHE A 103 -10.82 13.47 17.43
C PHE A 103 -9.80 12.43 16.96
N ILE A 104 -8.77 12.13 17.77
CA ILE A 104 -7.77 11.11 17.43
C ILE A 104 -8.41 9.72 17.33
N GLN A 105 -9.43 9.43 18.14
CA GLN A 105 -10.18 8.17 18.09
C GLN A 105 -11.01 8.03 16.81
N ASP A 106 -11.75 9.07 16.45
CA ASP A 106 -12.69 9.04 15.32
C ASP A 106 -11.99 9.16 13.96
N ASN A 107 -10.71 9.54 13.96
CA ASN A 107 -9.89 9.72 12.76
C ASN A 107 -8.63 8.83 12.80
N PRO A 108 -8.77 7.49 12.77
CA PRO A 108 -7.63 6.57 12.82
C PRO A 108 -6.63 6.75 11.66
N LEU A 109 -7.03 7.37 10.54
CA LEU A 109 -6.18 7.58 9.36
C LEU A 109 -5.26 8.81 9.49
N VAL A 110 -5.32 9.58 10.59
CA VAL A 110 -4.42 10.74 10.78
C VAL A 110 -2.94 10.36 10.69
N VAL A 111 -2.58 9.12 11.05
CA VAL A 111 -1.21 8.59 11.01
C VAL A 111 -0.66 8.38 9.60
N CYS A 112 -1.52 8.30 8.59
CA CYS A 112 -1.15 8.10 7.18
C CYS A 112 -1.76 9.19 6.28
N ALA A 113 -2.12 10.34 6.86
CA ALA A 113 -2.77 11.42 6.13
C ALA A 113 -1.92 11.96 4.96
N GLU A 114 -0.60 11.99 5.12
CA GLU A 114 0.33 12.38 4.05
C GLU A 114 0.37 11.35 2.92
N GLU A 115 0.46 10.06 3.24
CA GLU A 115 0.42 8.98 2.24
C GLU A 115 -0.89 9.05 1.44
N ILE A 116 -2.03 9.22 2.11
CA ILE A 116 -3.34 9.40 1.46
C ILE A 116 -3.34 10.62 0.54
N SER A 117 -2.78 11.75 1.00
CA SER A 117 -2.71 12.97 0.19
C SER A 117 -1.81 12.78 -1.03
N ASN A 118 -0.68 12.11 -0.88
CA ASN A 118 0.27 11.83 -1.95
C ASN A 118 -0.31 10.86 -2.97
N THR A 119 -1.01 9.80 -2.53
CA THR A 119 -1.70 8.88 -3.44
C THR A 119 -2.74 9.62 -4.27
N LYS A 120 -3.61 10.43 -3.65
CA LYS A 120 -4.63 11.20 -4.38
C LYS A 120 -4.03 12.15 -5.42
N LYS A 121 -2.85 12.70 -5.15
CA LYS A 121 -2.18 13.66 -6.03
C LYS A 121 -1.43 12.98 -7.17
N ASN A 122 -0.75 11.87 -6.88
CA ASN A 122 0.26 11.30 -7.78
C ASN A 122 -0.18 10.00 -8.47
N LEU A 123 -1.13 9.26 -7.89
CA LEU A 123 -1.45 7.89 -8.33
C LEU A 123 -2.89 7.73 -8.83
N VAL A 124 -3.86 8.42 -8.21
CA VAL A 124 -5.28 8.30 -8.58
C VAL A 124 -5.53 9.03 -9.90
N GLN A 125 -6.04 8.29 -10.89
CA GLN A 125 -6.47 8.84 -12.18
C GLN A 125 -7.98 9.17 -12.16
N GLU A 126 -8.45 9.91 -13.16
CA GLU A 126 -9.86 10.36 -13.24
C GLU A 126 -10.88 9.20 -13.27
N GLN A 127 -10.49 8.04 -13.81
CA GLN A 127 -11.36 6.86 -13.92
C GLN A 127 -11.39 6.02 -12.63
N ASP A 128 -10.45 6.27 -11.71
CA ASP A 128 -10.31 5.49 -10.49
C ASP A 128 -11.33 5.95 -9.42
N GLU A 129 -11.78 5.02 -8.57
CA GLU A 129 -12.58 5.36 -7.39
C GLU A 129 -11.74 5.20 -6.11
N PHE A 130 -11.35 6.31 -5.48
CA PHE A 130 -10.60 6.32 -4.23
C PHE A 130 -11.43 6.87 -3.06
N LYS A 131 -12.01 5.98 -2.25
CA LYS A 131 -12.92 6.32 -1.14
C LYS A 131 -12.25 6.11 0.21
N VAL A 132 -12.17 7.17 1.02
CA VAL A 132 -11.57 7.15 2.36
C VAL A 132 -12.65 7.09 3.43
N LYS A 133 -12.62 6.07 4.30
CA LYS A 133 -13.56 5.91 5.42
C LYS A 133 -12.83 6.12 6.74
N GLN A 134 -12.81 7.38 7.22
CA GLN A 134 -12.10 7.80 8.43
C GLN A 134 -12.41 6.92 9.64
N LYS A 135 -13.67 6.89 10.11
CA LYS A 135 -14.07 6.12 11.30
C LYS A 135 -13.80 4.61 11.20
N ALA A 136 -13.84 4.06 10.01
CA ALA A 136 -13.58 2.63 9.78
C ALA A 136 -12.10 2.31 9.59
N GLY A 137 -11.20 3.31 9.62
CA GLY A 137 -9.77 3.12 9.41
C GLY A 137 -9.45 2.41 8.09
N SER A 138 -10.22 2.66 7.03
CA SER A 138 -10.07 1.94 5.77
C SER A 138 -10.21 2.82 4.54
N ILE A 139 -9.58 2.35 3.45
CA ILE A 139 -9.57 2.96 2.14
C ILE A 139 -10.10 1.92 1.17
N THR A 140 -11.07 2.29 0.35
CA THR A 140 -11.55 1.47 -0.76
C THR A 140 -11.02 2.07 -2.04
N TYR A 141 -10.25 1.29 -2.80
CA TYR A 141 -9.64 1.72 -4.03
C TYR A 141 -10.04 0.80 -5.18
N LYS A 142 -10.71 1.35 -6.18
CA LYS A 142 -11.00 0.69 -7.45
C LYS A 142 -10.17 1.36 -8.52
N ILE A 143 -9.18 0.64 -9.01
CA ILE A 143 -8.23 1.09 -10.02
C ILE A 143 -8.76 0.63 -11.37
N VAL A 144 -8.83 1.54 -12.34
CA VAL A 144 -9.41 1.30 -13.66
C VAL A 144 -8.37 1.67 -14.71
N CYS A 145 -8.16 0.76 -15.66
CA CYS A 145 -7.36 1.04 -16.85
C CYS A 145 -8.03 0.38 -18.06
N LYS A 146 -8.49 1.21 -19.00
CA LYS A 146 -9.35 0.76 -20.12
C LYS A 146 -10.58 0.02 -19.58
N LYS A 147 -10.87 -1.18 -20.09
CA LYS A 147 -11.97 -2.03 -19.62
C LYS A 147 -11.60 -2.87 -18.39
N TYR A 148 -10.37 -2.82 -17.91
CA TYR A 148 -9.93 -3.62 -16.77
C TYR A 148 -10.05 -2.87 -15.45
N PHE A 149 -10.35 -3.58 -14.37
CA PHE A 149 -10.37 -3.01 -13.03
C PHE A 149 -9.85 -3.98 -11.96
N LEU A 150 -9.33 -3.40 -10.88
CA LEU A 150 -9.05 -4.09 -9.62
C LEU A 150 -9.68 -3.30 -8.47
N HIS A 151 -10.45 -3.97 -7.64
CA HIS A 151 -11.12 -3.40 -6.48
C HIS A 151 -10.59 -4.03 -5.19
N VAL A 152 -10.00 -3.20 -4.34
CA VAL A 152 -9.42 -3.60 -3.06
C VAL A 152 -9.89 -2.68 -1.92
N LYS A 153 -9.88 -3.23 -0.71
CA LYS A 153 -10.04 -2.46 0.52
C LYS A 153 -8.76 -2.61 1.35
N LEU A 154 -8.16 -1.50 1.72
CA LEU A 154 -7.03 -1.42 2.62
C LEU A 154 -7.52 -1.00 4.00
N THR A 155 -7.14 -1.75 5.04
CA THR A 155 -7.46 -1.43 6.43
C THR A 155 -6.17 -1.10 7.17
N ILE A 156 -6.14 0.07 7.82
CA ILE A 156 -4.98 0.59 8.53
C ILE A 156 -5.03 0.06 9.97
N PRO A 157 -4.01 -0.69 10.42
CA PRO A 157 -3.97 -1.21 11.79
C PRO A 157 -3.75 -0.11 12.82
N ASP A 158 -4.06 -0.40 14.09
CA ASP A 158 -3.90 0.58 15.17
C ASP A 158 -2.45 0.92 15.51
N LEU A 159 -1.53 -0.03 15.29
CA LEU A 159 -0.09 0.13 15.52
C LEU A 159 0.68 0.57 14.25
N TYR A 160 -0.01 1.04 13.21
CA TYR A 160 0.64 1.60 12.03
C TYR A 160 1.60 2.76 12.39
N PRO A 161 2.82 2.84 11.81
CA PRO A 161 3.38 2.02 10.72
C PRO A 161 4.16 0.76 11.18
N THR A 162 4.11 0.38 12.45
CA THR A 162 4.78 -0.85 12.93
C THR A 162 4.08 -2.11 12.43
N GLU A 163 2.77 -2.04 12.18
CA GLU A 163 2.00 -3.09 11.50
C GLU A 163 1.66 -2.67 10.07
N SER A 164 1.67 -3.63 9.15
CA SER A 164 1.38 -3.39 7.73
C SER A 164 -0.12 -3.21 7.47
N VAL A 165 -0.44 -2.48 6.41
CA VAL A 165 -1.82 -2.37 5.93
C VAL A 165 -2.38 -3.75 5.56
N LYS A 166 -3.62 -4.02 5.98
CA LYS A 166 -4.32 -5.26 5.60
C LYS A 166 -5.05 -5.04 4.29
N ILE A 167 -4.80 -5.91 3.31
CA ILE A 167 -5.37 -5.81 1.97
C ILE A 167 -6.46 -6.86 1.81
N GLU A 168 -7.67 -6.42 1.52
CA GLU A 168 -8.82 -7.28 1.23
C GLU A 168 -9.20 -7.13 -0.25
N PHE A 169 -9.17 -8.23 -1.00
CA PHE A 169 -9.67 -8.28 -2.37
C PHE A 169 -11.20 -8.15 -2.40
N LYS A 170 -11.74 -7.29 -3.27
CA LYS A 170 -13.19 -7.09 -3.44
C LYS A 170 -13.68 -7.50 -4.83
N GLY A 171 -12.83 -7.54 -5.83
CA GLY A 171 -13.16 -8.04 -7.17
C GLY A 171 -12.26 -7.50 -8.27
N SER A 172 -12.19 -8.20 -9.39
CA SER A 172 -11.53 -7.77 -10.62
C SER A 172 -12.13 -8.52 -11.81
N ASN A 173 -11.75 -8.09 -13.01
CA ASN A 173 -12.02 -8.79 -14.26
C ASN A 173 -10.73 -9.26 -14.96
N PHE A 174 -9.62 -9.34 -14.23
CA PHE A 174 -8.36 -9.89 -14.74
C PHE A 174 -8.39 -11.42 -14.73
N PRO A 175 -7.56 -12.09 -15.55
CA PRO A 175 -7.31 -13.52 -15.42
C PRO A 175 -6.88 -13.90 -13.99
N LYS A 176 -7.37 -15.05 -13.50
CA LYS A 176 -7.23 -15.45 -12.08
C LYS A 176 -5.79 -15.46 -11.57
N LEU A 177 -4.85 -15.86 -12.43
CA LEU A 177 -3.42 -15.85 -12.15
C LEU A 177 -2.94 -14.43 -11.77
N LEU A 178 -3.35 -13.42 -12.54
CA LEU A 178 -2.97 -12.03 -12.33
C LEU A 178 -3.62 -11.45 -11.07
N GLU A 179 -4.90 -11.76 -10.82
CA GLU A 179 -5.57 -11.35 -9.58
C GLU A 179 -4.80 -11.82 -8.34
N THR A 180 -4.41 -13.10 -8.36
CA THR A 180 -3.68 -13.74 -7.26
C THR A 180 -2.31 -13.11 -7.10
N HIS A 181 -1.60 -12.87 -8.20
CA HIS A 181 -0.32 -12.19 -8.20
C HIS A 181 -0.41 -10.76 -7.63
N PHE A 182 -1.34 -9.93 -8.11
CA PHE A 182 -1.47 -8.55 -7.65
C PHE A 182 -1.71 -8.47 -6.14
N VAL A 183 -2.62 -9.31 -5.62
CA VAL A 183 -2.91 -9.31 -4.19
C VAL A 183 -1.73 -9.85 -3.38
N ALA A 184 -1.13 -10.97 -3.81
CA ALA A 184 0.01 -11.57 -3.10
C ALA A 184 1.23 -10.64 -3.06
N GLN A 185 1.54 -10.01 -4.19
CA GLN A 185 2.66 -9.09 -4.30
C GLN A 185 2.41 -7.80 -3.51
N ALA A 186 1.18 -7.27 -3.50
CA ALA A 186 0.83 -6.14 -2.66
C ALA A 186 0.96 -6.47 -1.16
N ILE A 187 0.57 -7.67 -0.74
CA ILE A 187 0.79 -8.16 0.63
C ILE A 187 2.30 -8.25 0.94
N GLU A 188 3.11 -8.78 0.02
CA GLU A 188 4.56 -8.86 0.20
C GLU A 188 5.23 -7.48 0.26
N VAL A 189 4.78 -6.51 -0.56
CA VAL A 189 5.23 -5.11 -0.48
C VAL A 189 4.91 -4.52 0.90
N ALA A 190 3.70 -4.76 1.41
CA ALA A 190 3.29 -4.31 2.74
C ALA A 190 4.16 -4.96 3.83
N ARG A 191 4.40 -6.28 3.73
CA ARG A 191 5.23 -7.06 4.66
C ARG A 191 6.66 -6.53 4.73
N ARG A 192 7.31 -6.30 3.57
CA ARG A 192 8.68 -5.77 3.47
C ARG A 192 8.88 -4.39 4.09
N CYS A 193 7.80 -3.65 4.31
CA CYS A 193 7.87 -2.35 4.98
C CYS A 193 7.95 -2.47 6.50
N VAL A 194 7.47 -3.57 7.09
CA VAL A 194 7.38 -3.72 8.56
C VAL A 194 8.12 -4.93 9.11
N GLU A 195 8.49 -5.89 8.27
CA GLU A 195 9.29 -7.05 8.64
C GLU A 195 10.67 -7.01 8.00
N ALA A 196 11.67 -7.46 8.76
CA ALA A 196 13.02 -7.58 8.27
C ALA A 196 13.11 -8.57 7.09
N PRO A 197 14.06 -8.36 6.15
CA PRO A 197 14.33 -9.32 5.09
C PRO A 197 14.66 -10.71 5.65
N LEU A 198 14.14 -11.75 4.99
CA LEU A 198 14.42 -13.15 5.38
C LEU A 198 15.92 -13.46 5.33
N LYS A 199 16.62 -12.90 4.34
CA LYS A 199 18.08 -12.96 4.23
C LYS A 199 18.67 -11.66 4.76
N LYS A 200 19.32 -11.74 5.92
CA LYS A 200 19.98 -10.59 6.55
C LYS A 200 21.34 -10.36 5.90
N ASP A 201 21.60 -9.13 5.48
CA ASP A 201 22.95 -8.68 5.17
C ASP A 201 23.65 -8.33 6.50
N PRO A 202 24.76 -8.99 6.87
CA PRO A 202 25.50 -8.69 8.09
C PRO A 202 25.98 -7.24 8.19
N LYS A 203 26.10 -6.52 7.06
CA LYS A 203 26.57 -5.13 7.00
C LYS A 203 25.44 -4.11 7.00
N ALA A 204 24.18 -4.54 6.89
CA ALA A 204 23.05 -3.62 6.85
C ALA A 204 22.75 -3.03 8.24
N PRO A 205 22.30 -1.77 8.32
CA PRO A 205 21.82 -1.21 9.59
C PRO A 205 20.61 -2.00 10.12
N PRO A 206 20.29 -1.88 11.42
CA PRO A 206 19.11 -2.49 12.00
C PRO A 206 17.85 -2.10 11.22
N PHE A 207 17.03 -3.10 10.90
CA PHE A 207 15.77 -2.87 10.21
C PHE A 207 14.84 -1.98 11.05
N GLN A 208 14.24 -0.98 10.41
CA GLN A 208 13.23 -0.12 11.03
C GLN A 208 11.94 -0.18 10.21
N PRO A 209 10.79 -0.42 10.86
CA PRO A 209 9.50 -0.37 10.18
C PRO A 209 9.26 1.00 9.54
N LYS A 210 8.71 0.99 8.33
CA LYS A 210 8.36 2.18 7.57
C LYS A 210 6.89 2.11 7.11
N PRO A 211 6.27 3.26 6.81
CA PRO A 211 4.91 3.30 6.28
C PRO A 211 4.76 2.41 5.03
N SER A 212 3.67 1.64 4.99
CA SER A 212 3.40 0.64 3.95
C SER A 212 2.25 1.01 3.01
N LEU A 213 1.43 2.01 3.34
CA LEU A 213 0.24 2.35 2.57
C LEU A 213 0.61 2.87 1.17
N TYR A 214 1.50 3.86 1.08
CA TYR A 214 1.88 4.44 -0.20
C TYR A 214 2.59 3.43 -1.13
N PRO A 215 3.61 2.67 -0.69
CA PRO A 215 4.25 1.65 -1.54
C PRO A 215 3.28 0.60 -2.09
N VAL A 216 2.29 0.18 -1.28
CA VAL A 216 1.26 -0.76 -1.74
C VAL A 216 0.39 -0.14 -2.82
N LEU A 217 -0.06 1.10 -2.62
CA LEU A 217 -0.90 1.81 -3.58
C LEU A 217 -0.15 2.11 -4.89
N GLU A 218 1.14 2.44 -4.80
CA GLU A 218 2.04 2.66 -5.95
C GLU A 218 2.17 1.38 -6.78
N TYR A 219 2.47 0.25 -6.14
CA TYR A 219 2.55 -1.05 -6.83
C TYR A 219 1.22 -1.43 -7.51
N LEU A 220 0.09 -1.27 -6.81
CA LEU A 220 -1.22 -1.65 -7.34
C LEU A 220 -1.64 -0.76 -8.53
N SER A 221 -1.35 0.53 -8.48
CA SER A 221 -1.69 1.47 -9.56
C SER A 221 -0.68 1.42 -10.70
N GLY A 222 0.54 1.87 -10.45
CA GLY A 222 1.61 2.00 -11.44
C GLY A 222 2.08 0.66 -11.97
N ASP A 223 2.76 -0.13 -11.12
CA ASP A 223 3.44 -1.36 -11.54
C ASP A 223 2.49 -2.49 -11.96
N SER A 224 1.18 -2.35 -11.71
CA SER A 224 0.17 -3.37 -11.99
C SER A 224 -0.90 -2.86 -12.96
N ILE A 225 -1.96 -2.22 -12.44
CA ILE A 225 -3.21 -2.09 -13.19
C ILE A 225 -3.12 -1.07 -14.33
N HIS A 226 -2.32 -0.01 -14.18
CA HIS A 226 -2.10 0.96 -15.25
C HIS A 226 -1.14 0.44 -16.34
N GLU A 227 -0.30 -0.55 -16.05
CA GLU A 227 0.63 -1.13 -17.03
C GLU A 227 0.06 -2.36 -17.77
N PHE A 228 -0.46 -3.36 -17.04
CA PHE A 228 -0.78 -4.68 -17.59
C PHE A 228 -1.72 -4.66 -18.82
N PRO A 229 -2.85 -3.91 -18.83
CA PRO A 229 -3.74 -3.81 -19.99
C PRO A 229 -3.13 -3.16 -21.24
N THR A 230 -1.93 -2.59 -21.12
CA THR A 230 -1.18 -2.00 -22.24
C THR A 230 0.06 -2.80 -22.60
N GLN A 231 0.43 -3.80 -21.78
CA GLN A 231 1.60 -4.62 -22.04
C GLN A 231 1.43 -5.46 -23.31
N LYS A 232 2.45 -5.37 -24.17
CA LYS A 232 2.60 -6.24 -25.34
C LYS A 232 3.41 -7.45 -24.96
N CYS A 233 3.01 -8.62 -25.46
CA CYS A 233 3.79 -9.86 -25.34
C CYS A 233 5.20 -9.62 -25.92
N PRO A 234 6.29 -9.81 -25.13
CA PRO A 234 7.62 -9.50 -25.61
C PRO A 234 8.08 -10.33 -26.81
N TYR A 235 7.46 -11.49 -27.07
CA TYR A 235 7.76 -12.35 -28.22
C TYR A 235 7.02 -11.89 -29.49
N CYS A 236 5.68 -11.96 -29.52
CA CYS A 236 4.90 -11.64 -30.72
C CYS A 236 4.54 -10.16 -30.89
N LYS A 237 4.83 -9.31 -29.90
CA LYS A 237 4.56 -7.85 -29.87
C LYS A 237 3.09 -7.43 -29.94
N LYS A 238 2.15 -8.37 -29.96
CA LYS A 238 0.71 -8.11 -29.81
C LYS A 238 0.35 -7.83 -28.35
N LEU A 239 -0.79 -7.19 -28.09
CA LEU A 239 -1.31 -7.04 -26.73
C LEU A 239 -1.46 -8.42 -26.08
N ALA A 240 -0.93 -8.57 -24.87
CA ALA A 240 -0.97 -9.84 -24.15
C ALA A 240 -2.36 -10.09 -23.53
N LEU A 241 -3.00 -9.05 -23.01
CA LEU A 241 -4.40 -9.08 -22.61
C LEU A 241 -5.29 -8.63 -23.78
N LYS A 242 -6.48 -9.22 -23.90
CA LYS A 242 -7.46 -8.78 -24.90
C LYS A 242 -7.98 -7.38 -24.54
N GLU A 243 -8.57 -6.68 -25.50
CA GLU A 243 -9.16 -5.37 -25.18
C GLU A 243 -10.40 -5.52 -24.30
N ASP A 244 -11.17 -6.58 -24.56
CA ASP A 244 -12.30 -6.98 -23.75
C ASP A 244 -11.91 -8.06 -22.74
N PRO A 245 -12.02 -7.80 -21.42
CA PRO A 245 -11.70 -8.77 -20.38
C PRO A 245 -12.46 -10.09 -20.49
N GLU A 246 -13.68 -10.08 -21.02
CA GLU A 246 -14.50 -11.30 -21.18
C GLU A 246 -13.95 -12.25 -22.24
N GLN A 247 -13.18 -11.72 -23.19
CA GLN A 247 -12.54 -12.49 -24.26
C GLN A 247 -11.20 -13.09 -23.85
N ASN A 248 -10.73 -12.83 -22.63
CA ASN A 248 -9.51 -13.44 -22.13
C ASN A 248 -9.70 -14.96 -22.02
N VAL A 249 -8.70 -15.68 -22.52
CA VAL A 249 -8.69 -17.14 -22.46
C VAL A 249 -8.47 -17.59 -21.01
N LYS A 250 -9.30 -18.52 -20.55
CA LYS A 250 -9.27 -19.05 -19.18
C LYS A 250 -8.56 -20.40 -19.08
N ASP A 251 -8.50 -21.13 -20.19
CA ASP A 251 -7.80 -22.40 -20.29
C ASP A 251 -6.29 -22.17 -20.30
N GLU A 252 -5.57 -22.79 -19.37
CA GLU A 252 -4.12 -22.61 -19.19
C GLU A 252 -3.27 -23.25 -20.29
N GLU A 253 -3.83 -24.20 -21.04
CA GLU A 253 -3.12 -24.90 -22.12
C GLU A 253 -3.31 -24.22 -23.48
N ALA A 254 -4.25 -23.27 -23.56
CA ALA A 254 -4.56 -22.59 -24.80
C ALA A 254 -3.46 -21.60 -25.21
N ASP A 255 -3.21 -21.48 -26.51
CA ASP A 255 -2.13 -20.69 -27.09
C ASP A 255 -2.09 -19.22 -26.61
N ASP A 256 -3.27 -18.62 -26.49
CA ASP A 256 -3.49 -17.21 -26.15
C ASP A 256 -3.64 -16.97 -24.63
N PHE A 257 -3.51 -18.01 -23.79
CA PHE A 257 -3.50 -17.86 -22.34
C PHE A 257 -2.37 -16.94 -21.89
N VAL A 258 -2.62 -16.13 -20.85
CA VAL A 258 -1.64 -15.15 -20.38
C VAL A 258 -0.79 -15.75 -19.26
N GLU A 259 0.48 -15.93 -19.55
CA GLU A 259 1.49 -16.34 -18.57
C GLU A 259 2.19 -15.11 -17.99
N TRP A 260 2.30 -15.09 -16.66
CA TRP A 260 3.05 -14.07 -15.93
C TRP A 260 4.43 -14.58 -15.53
N ILE A 261 5.44 -13.72 -15.63
CA ILE A 261 6.81 -14.02 -15.23
C ILE A 261 7.22 -13.08 -14.10
N TYR A 262 8.03 -13.57 -13.14
CA TYR A 262 8.54 -12.83 -11.97
C TYR A 262 9.15 -11.45 -12.26
N CYS A 263 9.61 -11.19 -13.49
CA CYS A 263 10.08 -9.88 -13.91
C CYS A 263 8.96 -8.88 -14.26
N ASN A 264 7.71 -9.19 -13.89
CA ASN A 264 6.49 -8.40 -14.11
C ASN A 264 6.09 -8.20 -15.59
N HIS A 265 6.51 -9.13 -16.46
CA HIS A 265 6.16 -9.16 -17.87
C HIS A 265 5.23 -10.32 -18.18
N ILE A 266 4.25 -10.07 -19.04
CA ILE A 266 3.28 -11.07 -19.48
C ILE A 266 3.52 -11.53 -20.91
N TYR A 267 3.29 -12.81 -21.17
CA TYR A 267 3.44 -13.47 -22.46
C TYR A 267 2.19 -14.28 -22.79
N HIS A 268 1.92 -14.52 -24.07
CA HIS A 268 1.01 -15.60 -24.44
C HIS A 268 1.68 -16.95 -24.19
N HIS A 269 0.92 -17.95 -23.76
CA HIS A 269 1.41 -19.28 -23.42
C HIS A 269 2.23 -19.90 -24.55
N LYS A 270 1.69 -19.94 -25.78
CA LYS A 270 2.40 -20.45 -26.96
C LYS A 270 3.70 -19.71 -27.22
N CYS A 271 3.67 -18.38 -27.09
CA CYS A 271 4.84 -17.55 -27.33
C CYS A 271 5.97 -17.84 -26.33
N LEU A 272 5.61 -17.99 -25.05
CA LEU A 272 6.56 -18.34 -24.02
C LEU A 272 7.07 -19.77 -24.21
N ASP A 273 6.19 -20.73 -24.53
CA ASP A 273 6.57 -22.12 -24.76
C ASP A 273 7.58 -22.27 -25.90
N ILE A 274 7.33 -21.64 -27.05
CA ILE A 274 8.25 -21.63 -28.19
C ILE A 274 9.58 -21.01 -27.77
N TYR A 275 9.55 -19.86 -27.09
CA TYR A 275 10.77 -19.17 -26.67
C TYR A 275 11.61 -20.00 -25.69
N MET A 276 10.96 -20.68 -24.74
CA MET A 276 11.63 -21.52 -23.75
C MET A 276 12.21 -22.80 -24.36
N LYS A 277 11.66 -23.30 -25.48
CA LYS A 277 12.09 -24.52 -26.18
C LYS A 277 13.06 -24.30 -27.35
N THR A 278 13.37 -23.06 -27.71
CA THR A 278 14.29 -22.72 -28.82
C THR A 278 15.63 -22.24 -28.25
N PRO A 279 16.81 -22.49 -28.85
CA PRO A 279 18.08 -21.92 -28.37
C PRO A 279 18.14 -20.38 -28.49
N PRO A 280 19.08 -19.70 -27.81
CA PRO A 280 20.11 -20.22 -26.93
C PRO A 280 19.58 -20.55 -25.52
N PHE A 281 20.16 -21.58 -24.88
CA PHE A 281 19.84 -22.00 -23.50
C PHE A 281 20.92 -21.59 -22.48
N THR A 282 22.12 -21.24 -22.96
CA THR A 282 23.30 -20.90 -22.16
C THR A 282 23.00 -19.77 -21.15
N GLY A 283 23.33 -19.99 -19.88
CA GLY A 283 23.07 -19.03 -18.80
C GLY A 283 21.60 -18.93 -18.36
N GLY A 284 20.72 -19.78 -18.91
CA GLY A 284 19.28 -19.77 -18.66
C GLY A 284 18.54 -18.75 -19.53
N LYS A 285 17.25 -19.02 -19.76
CA LYS A 285 16.37 -18.14 -20.54
C LYS A 285 16.17 -16.80 -19.87
N LYS A 286 16.25 -15.72 -20.65
CA LYS A 286 16.13 -14.34 -20.17
C LYS A 286 14.88 -13.70 -20.77
N CYS A 287 14.24 -12.82 -20.01
CA CYS A 287 13.11 -12.05 -20.52
C CYS A 287 13.57 -11.18 -21.68
N ILE A 288 12.86 -11.24 -22.81
CA ILE A 288 13.19 -10.50 -24.03
C ILE A 288 13.14 -8.98 -23.78
N LYS A 289 12.29 -8.53 -22.84
CA LYS A 289 12.10 -7.10 -22.55
C LYS A 289 13.12 -6.54 -21.56
N CYS A 290 13.44 -7.24 -20.47
CA CYS A 290 14.29 -6.70 -19.39
C CYS A 290 15.59 -7.47 -19.13
N GLY A 291 15.85 -8.58 -19.82
CA GLY A 291 17.08 -9.35 -19.68
C GLY A 291 17.22 -10.15 -18.38
N LEU A 292 16.28 -10.03 -17.44
CA LEU A 292 16.25 -10.84 -16.21
C LEU A 292 15.98 -12.31 -16.54
N ARG A 293 16.60 -13.22 -15.78
CA ARG A 293 16.39 -14.67 -15.95
C ARG A 293 14.92 -15.02 -15.68
N ILE A 294 14.34 -15.79 -16.59
CA ILE A 294 12.99 -16.33 -16.47
C ILE A 294 13.05 -17.53 -15.52
N TYR A 295 12.24 -17.47 -14.48
CA TYR A 295 11.88 -18.59 -13.63
C TYR A 295 10.40 -18.84 -13.83
N HIS A 296 10.00 -20.08 -14.12
CA HIS A 296 8.60 -20.44 -14.32
C HIS A 296 8.42 -21.93 -14.09
N ASP A 297 7.41 -22.32 -13.33
CA ASP A 297 7.24 -23.71 -12.87
C ASP A 297 7.04 -24.67 -14.05
N LYS A 298 6.22 -24.27 -15.04
CA LYS A 298 5.96 -25.06 -16.28
C LYS A 298 7.23 -25.33 -17.12
N TRP A 299 8.28 -24.50 -17.02
CA TRP A 299 9.52 -24.64 -17.81
C TRP A 299 10.77 -24.76 -16.93
N ASN A 300 10.63 -25.35 -15.74
CA ASN A 300 11.74 -25.54 -14.80
C ASN A 300 12.63 -26.73 -15.19
N ILE A 301 13.36 -26.62 -16.29
CA ILE A 301 14.34 -27.61 -16.77
C ILE A 301 15.74 -27.00 -16.86
N SER A 302 16.78 -27.83 -16.72
CA SER A 302 18.16 -27.38 -16.84
C SER A 302 18.48 -26.97 -18.29
N PRO A 303 19.36 -25.97 -18.51
CA PRO A 303 19.79 -25.58 -19.85
C PRO A 303 20.32 -26.74 -20.69
N GLN A 304 21.08 -27.65 -20.06
CA GLN A 304 21.63 -28.83 -20.72
C GLN A 304 20.53 -29.77 -21.20
N LEU A 305 19.54 -30.07 -20.35
CA LEU A 305 18.41 -30.92 -20.73
C LEU A 305 17.53 -30.26 -21.81
N ALA A 306 17.37 -28.94 -21.77
CA ALA A 306 16.67 -28.20 -22.82
C ALA A 306 17.41 -28.28 -24.17
N GLU A 307 18.74 -28.17 -24.14
CA GLU A 307 19.61 -28.27 -25.31
C GLU A 307 19.58 -29.69 -25.91
N ASP A 308 19.71 -30.72 -25.08
CA ASP A 308 19.63 -32.12 -25.52
C ASP A 308 18.27 -32.43 -26.17
N ARG A 309 17.17 -31.99 -25.53
CA ARG A 309 15.80 -32.18 -26.07
C ARG A 309 15.60 -31.46 -27.40
N TRP A 310 16.13 -30.24 -27.53
CA TRP A 310 16.05 -29.48 -28.77
C TRP A 310 16.89 -30.13 -29.88
N ALA A 311 18.13 -30.53 -29.57
CA ALA A 311 19.03 -31.19 -30.51
C ALA A 311 18.44 -32.51 -31.03
N HIS A 312 17.85 -33.34 -30.15
CA HIS A 312 17.15 -34.55 -30.55
C HIS A 312 15.95 -34.27 -31.46
N LYS A 313 15.18 -33.21 -31.17
CA LYS A 313 14.02 -32.82 -32.00
C LYS A 313 14.47 -32.34 -33.39
N GLU A 314 15.53 -31.55 -33.47
CA GLU A 314 16.10 -31.08 -34.74
C GLU A 314 16.72 -32.21 -35.55
N ALA A 315 17.44 -33.14 -34.91
CA ALA A 315 17.99 -34.31 -35.58
C ALA A 315 16.89 -35.16 -36.23
N ARG A 316 15.82 -35.46 -35.48
CA ARG A 316 14.65 -36.18 -36.01
C ARG A 316 13.95 -35.42 -37.14
N LYS A 317 13.89 -34.08 -37.05
CA LYS A 317 13.29 -33.27 -38.11
C LYS A 317 14.12 -33.36 -39.40
N ARG A 318 15.45 -33.27 -39.31
CA ARG A 318 16.34 -33.44 -40.47
C ARG A 318 16.20 -34.81 -41.11
N GLU A 319 16.10 -35.88 -40.31
CA GLU A 319 15.84 -37.23 -40.83
C GLU A 319 14.53 -37.31 -41.63
N ILE A 320 13.46 -36.67 -41.13
CA ILE A 320 12.16 -36.64 -41.82
C ILE A 320 12.24 -35.80 -43.10
N ASP A 321 12.86 -34.63 -43.03
CA ASP A 321 13.02 -33.73 -44.18
C ASP A 321 13.87 -34.40 -45.28
N GLU A 322 14.95 -35.12 -44.92
CA GLU A 322 15.77 -35.91 -45.84
C GLU A 322 14.97 -37.04 -46.52
N VAL A 323 14.06 -37.71 -45.78
CA VAL A 323 13.17 -38.74 -46.36
C VAL A 323 12.13 -38.12 -47.29
N ALA A 324 11.58 -36.96 -46.94
CA ALA A 324 10.61 -36.25 -47.78
C ALA A 324 11.26 -35.79 -49.10
N ASP A 325 12.45 -35.19 -49.02
CA ASP A 325 13.23 -34.77 -50.20
C ASP A 325 13.57 -35.98 -51.09
N PHE A 326 13.89 -37.14 -50.51
CA PHE A 326 14.12 -38.37 -51.28
C PHE A 326 12.86 -38.86 -52.00
N LEU A 327 11.69 -38.75 -51.39
CA LEU A 327 10.41 -39.15 -51.99
C LEU A 327 9.94 -38.18 -53.09
N ASP A 328 10.22 -36.88 -52.95
CA ASP A 328 9.87 -35.85 -53.95
C ASP A 328 10.80 -35.87 -55.19
N LEU A 329 11.96 -36.53 -55.10
CA LEU A 329 12.94 -36.71 -56.19
C LEU A 329 12.74 -37.99 -57.02
N MET A 330 11.75 -38.84 -56.69
CA MET A 330 11.37 -40.06 -57.44
C MET A 330 10.17 -39.82 -58.36
#